data_AF-A0A4V0I7I2-F1
#
_entry.id   AF-A0A4V0I7I2-F1
#
_cell.length_a   1.000
_cell.length_b   1.000
_cell.length_c   1.000
_cell.angle_alpha   90.00
_cell.angle_beta   90.00
_cell.angle_gamma   90.00
#
_symmetry.space_group_name_H-M   'P 1'
#
loop_
_entity.id
_entity.type
_entity.pdbx_description
1 polymer ?
#
loop_
_entity_poly.entity_id
_entity_poly.type
_entity_poly.pdbx_seq_one_letter_code
_entity_poly.pdbx_strand_id
1 'polypeptide(L)'
;MIARYELDLSPAAGLKGGGLRKALRIGLNRAASPVKAAVVSNAEAVKRYGFLAKAIRIRTKVYPADKFVAVIGPSSKFVRQKGKFKKGKRKGQPKKAIPAKYAHLVERGTKRSRAQPFLGKAHAETAARFLDQVGAEVGREIEQELARRAKR
;
A
#
# COMPACT_ATOMS: atom_id res chain seq x y z
N MET A 1 10.20 -8.15 -7.07
CA MET A 1 11.31 -7.18 -7.10
C MET A 1 11.28 -6.41 -5.78
N ILE A 2 12.43 -6.26 -5.11
CA ILE A 2 12.55 -5.54 -3.85
C ILE A 2 13.52 -4.39 -4.11
N ALA A 3 13.05 -3.15 -4.10
CA ALA A 3 13.93 -1.98 -4.11
C ALA A 3 14.49 -1.77 -2.69
N ARG A 4 15.80 -1.60 -2.56
CA ARG A 4 16.48 -1.27 -1.31
C ARG A 4 16.96 0.17 -1.40
N TYR A 5 16.75 0.93 -0.33
CA TYR A 5 17.13 2.32 -0.24
C TYR A 5 17.64 2.59 1.17
N GLU A 6 18.75 3.32 1.27
CA GLU A 6 19.32 3.75 2.53
C GLU A 6 19.00 5.23 2.72
N LEU A 7 18.45 5.56 3.89
CA LEU A 7 18.00 6.90 4.22
C LEU A 7 18.88 7.43 5.34
N ASP A 8 19.48 8.60 5.14
CA ASP A 8 20.16 9.31 6.22
C ASP A 8 19.13 9.81 7.25
N LEU A 9 19.32 9.38 8.49
CA LEU A 9 18.47 9.73 9.63
C LEU A 9 19.19 10.63 10.64
N SER A 10 20.38 11.13 10.31
CA SER A 10 21.15 12.04 11.17
C SER A 10 20.32 13.24 11.67
N PRO A 11 19.43 13.87 10.87
CA PRO A 11 18.58 14.96 11.34
C PRO A 11 17.59 14.57 12.45
N ALA A 12 17.33 13.27 12.63
CA ALA A 12 16.41 12.76 13.64
C ALA A 12 17.03 12.54 15.02
N ALA A 13 18.32 12.85 15.23
CA ALA A 13 19.03 12.62 16.49
C ALA A 13 18.32 13.24 17.73
N GLY A 14 17.58 14.34 17.54
CA GLY A 14 16.78 14.99 18.59
C GLY A 14 15.40 14.36 18.87
N LEU A 15 14.96 13.36 18.09
CA LEU A 15 13.64 12.74 18.24
C LEU A 15 13.71 11.46 19.07
N LYS A 16 13.03 11.47 20.23
CA LYS A 16 12.72 10.21 20.95
C LYS A 16 11.95 9.26 20.02
N GLY A 17 12.21 7.95 20.10
CA GLY A 17 11.75 6.94 19.13
C GLY A 17 10.25 6.95 18.77
N GLY A 18 9.35 7.38 19.65
CA GLY A 18 7.93 7.55 19.33
C GLY A 18 7.63 8.65 18.29
N GLY A 19 8.36 9.77 18.36
CA GLY A 19 8.25 10.87 17.39
C GLY A 19 8.82 10.48 16.03
N LEU A 20 10.01 9.88 16.02
CA LEU A 20 10.65 9.36 14.80
C LEU A 20 9.77 8.34 14.08
N ARG A 21 9.22 7.34 14.79
CA ARG A 21 8.30 6.34 14.20
C ARG A 21 7.06 6.98 13.59
N LYS A 22 6.54 8.04 14.20
CA LYS A 22 5.37 8.76 13.67
C LYS A 22 5.74 9.52 12.40
N ALA A 23 6.83 10.29 12.41
CA ALA A 23 7.33 11.03 11.25
C ALA A 23 7.61 10.08 10.07
N LEU A 24 8.36 9.01 10.29
CA LEU A 24 8.62 7.96 9.29
C LEU A 24 7.34 7.42 8.69
N ARG A 25 6.38 7.02 9.53
CA ARG A 25 5.11 6.46 9.04
C ARG A 25 4.34 7.45 8.17
N ILE A 26 4.33 8.74 8.51
CA ILE A 26 3.63 9.76 7.73
C ILE A 26 4.37 10.02 6.41
N GLY A 27 5.67 10.27 6.45
CA GLY A 27 6.50 10.53 5.27
C GLY A 27 6.43 9.38 4.27
N LEU A 28 6.56 8.14 4.75
CA LEU A 28 6.44 6.94 3.92
C LEU A 28 5.04 6.76 3.32
N ASN A 29 3.98 7.08 4.06
CA ASN A 29 2.63 7.02 3.52
C ASN A 29 2.42 8.07 2.40
N ARG A 30 3.03 9.26 2.51
CA ARG A 30 2.98 10.29 1.47
C ARG A 30 3.77 9.87 0.24
N ALA A 31 5.02 9.44 0.42
CA ALA A 31 5.86 8.93 -0.66
C ALA A 31 5.24 7.71 -1.37
N ALA A 32 4.53 6.85 -0.63
CA ALA A 32 3.82 5.69 -1.20
C ALA A 32 2.49 6.04 -1.90
N SER A 33 2.00 7.28 -1.76
CA SER A 33 0.69 7.69 -2.31
C SER A 33 0.63 7.64 -3.85
N PRO A 34 1.64 8.15 -4.59
CA PRO A 34 1.65 8.04 -6.06
C PRO A 34 1.73 6.59 -6.54
N VAL A 35 2.51 5.74 -5.86
CA VAL A 35 2.59 4.30 -6.16
C VAL A 35 1.22 3.64 -5.97
N LYS A 36 0.53 3.95 -4.85
CA LYS A 36 -0.85 3.48 -4.63
C LYS A 36 -1.79 3.95 -5.73
N ALA A 37 -1.69 5.21 -6.17
CA ALA A 37 -2.53 5.75 -7.24
C ALA A 37 -2.31 4.98 -8.56
N ALA A 38 -1.06 4.69 -8.93
CA ALA A 38 -0.74 3.87 -10.10
C ALA A 38 -1.28 2.44 -9.98
N VAL A 39 -1.17 1.80 -8.81
CA VAL A 39 -1.75 0.47 -8.56
C VAL A 39 -3.27 0.51 -8.68
N VAL A 40 -3.92 1.55 -8.16
CA VAL A 40 -5.39 1.73 -8.28
C VAL A 40 -5.79 1.89 -9.74
N SER A 41 -5.13 2.79 -10.48
CA SER A 41 -5.39 3.02 -11.91
C SER A 41 -5.28 1.72 -12.73
N ASN A 42 -4.19 0.98 -12.55
CA ASN A 42 -3.98 -0.30 -13.23
C ASN A 42 -5.01 -1.37 -12.78
N ALA A 43 -5.38 -1.42 -11.50
CA ALA A 43 -6.40 -2.33 -10.99
C ALA A 43 -7.82 -1.98 -11.49
N GLU A 44 -8.07 -0.73 -11.86
CA GLU A 44 -9.33 -0.30 -12.45
C GLU A 44 -9.53 -0.84 -13.87
N ALA A 45 -8.46 -1.12 -14.62
CA ALA A 45 -8.56 -1.74 -15.94
C ALA A 45 -9.07 -3.20 -15.88
N VAL A 46 -8.95 -3.87 -14.74
CA VAL A 46 -9.36 -5.28 -14.51
C VAL A 46 -10.89 -5.42 -14.28
N LYS A 47 -11.71 -4.42 -14.65
CA LYS A 47 -13.07 -4.26 -14.12
C LYS A 47 -14.09 -5.31 -14.63
N ARG A 48 -14.67 -6.04 -13.67
CA ARG A 48 -16.10 -6.48 -13.70
C ARG A 48 -16.97 -5.84 -12.59
N TYR A 49 -16.38 -5.46 -11.44
CA TYR A 49 -17.09 -4.82 -10.31
C TYR A 49 -16.29 -3.71 -9.57
N GLY A 50 -15.03 -3.47 -9.94
CA GLY A 50 -14.19 -2.43 -9.32
C GLY A 50 -13.77 -2.65 -7.85
N PHE A 51 -14.07 -3.80 -7.24
CA PHE A 51 -13.73 -4.06 -5.84
C PHE A 51 -12.23 -4.17 -5.56
N LEU A 52 -11.44 -4.62 -6.55
CA LEU A 52 -9.99 -4.75 -6.40
C LEU A 52 -9.35 -3.38 -6.16
N ALA A 53 -9.58 -2.43 -7.07
CA ALA A 53 -9.11 -1.05 -6.95
C ALA A 53 -9.52 -0.41 -5.61
N LYS A 54 -10.78 -0.54 -5.20
CA LYS A 54 -11.28 -0.02 -3.91
C LYS A 54 -10.65 -0.65 -2.68
N ALA A 55 -10.09 -1.86 -2.80
CA ALA A 55 -9.45 -2.55 -1.70
C ALA A 55 -7.98 -2.19 -1.52
N ILE A 56 -7.34 -1.56 -2.50
CA ILE A 56 -5.92 -1.22 -2.45
C ILE A 56 -5.66 -0.18 -1.34
N ARG A 57 -4.73 -0.51 -0.44
CA ARG A 57 -4.30 0.35 0.67
C ARG A 57 -2.78 0.31 0.81
N ILE A 58 -2.25 1.34 1.46
CA ILE A 58 -0.87 1.37 1.94
C ILE A 58 -0.86 0.80 3.37
N ARG A 59 0.04 -0.14 3.64
CA ARG A 59 0.33 -0.66 4.98
C ARG A 59 1.80 -0.45 5.25
N THR A 60 2.10 0.55 6.08
CA THR A 60 3.46 0.85 6.52
C THR A 60 3.76 0.12 7.81
N LYS A 61 4.89 -0.59 7.85
CA LYS A 61 5.42 -1.24 9.04
C LYS A 61 6.83 -0.74 9.28
N VAL A 62 7.06 -0.17 10.46
CA VAL A 62 8.37 0.27 10.94
C VAL A 62 8.88 -0.81 11.89
N TYR A 63 10.08 -1.31 11.62
CA TYR A 63 10.79 -2.31 12.41
C TYR A 63 11.83 -1.63 13.32
N PRO A 64 12.38 -2.34 14.31
CA PRO A 64 13.58 -1.90 15.01
C PRO A 64 14.76 -1.73 14.05
N ALA A 65 15.79 -0.96 14.45
CA ALA A 65 16.96 -0.62 13.64
C ALA A 65 16.62 0.13 12.34
N ASP A 66 15.67 1.08 12.43
CA ASP A 66 15.32 2.04 11.37
C ASP A 66 14.90 1.45 10.02
N LYS A 67 14.59 0.16 9.98
CA LYS A 67 14.05 -0.52 8.80
C LYS A 67 12.55 -0.26 8.69
N PHE A 68 12.09 0.03 7.49
CA PHE A 68 10.66 0.21 7.22
C PHE A 68 10.26 -0.45 5.92
N VAL A 69 8.97 -0.81 5.84
CA VAL A 69 8.38 -1.38 4.65
C VAL A 69 7.00 -0.74 4.42
N ALA A 70 6.79 -0.17 3.24
CA ALA A 70 5.48 0.25 2.77
C ALA A 70 4.93 -0.81 1.82
N VAL A 71 3.93 -1.57 2.28
CA VAL A 71 3.26 -2.61 1.48
C VAL A 71 2.03 -2.02 0.82
N ILE A 72 1.98 -2.05 -0.51
CA ILE A 72 0.83 -1.58 -1.29
C ILE A 72 0.10 -2.78 -1.88
N GLY A 73 -1.18 -2.90 -1.56
CA GLY A 73 -1.97 -4.02 -2.05
C GLY A 73 -3.38 -4.08 -1.48
N PRO A 74 -4.17 -5.07 -1.90
CA PRO A 74 -5.55 -5.23 -1.46
C PRO A 74 -5.62 -5.60 0.03
N SER A 75 -6.43 -4.86 0.78
CA SER A 75 -6.64 -5.10 2.21
C SER A 75 -7.51 -6.32 2.46
N SER A 76 -7.08 -7.19 3.38
CA SER A 76 -7.90 -8.30 3.88
C SER A 76 -9.13 -7.84 4.66
N LYS A 77 -9.10 -6.62 5.21
CA LYS A 77 -10.23 -6.00 5.93
C LYS A 77 -11.31 -5.49 4.98
N PHE A 78 -11.03 -5.34 3.68
CA PHE A 78 -12.03 -4.92 2.72
C PHE A 78 -12.87 -6.11 2.25
N VAL A 79 -14.13 -6.14 2.67
CA VAL A 79 -15.10 -7.17 2.30
C VAL A 79 -16.32 -6.51 1.70
N ARG A 80 -16.77 -6.99 0.53
CA ARG A 80 -18.00 -6.53 -0.11
C ARG A 80 -18.93 -7.69 -0.44
N GLN A 81 -20.23 -7.45 -0.41
CA GLN A 81 -21.22 -8.44 -0.82
C GLN A 81 -21.49 -8.32 -2.32
N LYS A 82 -21.36 -9.43 -3.04
CA LYS A 82 -21.61 -9.59 -4.47
C LYS A 82 -22.90 -10.40 -4.69
N GLY A 83 -23.98 -9.97 -4.02
CA GLY A 83 -25.27 -10.64 -4.03
C GLY A 83 -25.38 -11.83 -3.07
N LYS A 84 -26.30 -12.75 -3.35
CA LYS A 84 -26.55 -13.98 -2.59
C LYS A 84 -26.27 -15.21 -3.45
N PHE A 85 -25.96 -16.35 -2.83
CA PHE A 85 -25.88 -17.62 -3.55
C PHE A 85 -27.28 -18.02 -4.06
N LYS A 86 -27.40 -18.38 -5.34
CA LYS A 86 -28.67 -18.75 -5.97
C LYS A 86 -29.02 -20.24 -5.83
N LYS A 87 -28.01 -21.11 -5.64
CA LYS A 87 -28.14 -22.58 -5.62
C LYS A 87 -27.18 -23.21 -4.58
N GLY A 88 -27.42 -24.46 -4.21
CA GLY A 88 -26.60 -25.27 -3.30
C GLY A 88 -26.85 -25.02 -1.81
N LYS A 89 -26.06 -25.67 -0.94
CA LYS A 89 -26.21 -25.63 0.53
C LYS A 89 -26.15 -24.22 1.14
N ARG A 90 -25.58 -23.24 0.42
CA ARG A 90 -25.46 -21.84 0.87
C ARG A 90 -26.49 -20.91 0.22
N LYS A 91 -27.52 -21.43 -0.47
CA LYS A 91 -28.56 -20.62 -1.13
C LYS A 91 -29.13 -19.57 -0.16
N GLY A 92 -29.30 -18.34 -0.64
CA GLY A 92 -29.78 -17.22 0.17
C GLY A 92 -28.70 -16.52 1.02
N GLN A 93 -27.55 -17.17 1.30
CA GLN A 93 -26.47 -16.53 2.05
C GLN A 93 -25.75 -15.46 1.23
N PRO A 94 -25.21 -14.40 1.86
CA PRO A 94 -24.45 -13.36 1.19
C PRO A 94 -23.15 -13.91 0.59
N LYS A 95 -22.93 -13.66 -0.70
CA LYS A 95 -21.68 -13.98 -1.39
C LYS A 95 -20.67 -12.87 -1.13
N LYS A 96 -19.65 -13.14 -0.31
CA LYS A 96 -18.59 -12.18 0.01
C LYS A 96 -17.50 -12.18 -1.06
N ALA A 97 -17.04 -11.00 -1.45
CA ALA A 97 -15.87 -10.75 -2.26
C ALA A 97 -14.78 -10.16 -1.38
N ILE A 98 -13.62 -10.82 -1.34
CA ILE A 98 -12.45 -10.42 -0.55
C ILE A 98 -11.27 -10.30 -1.52
N PRO A 99 -10.98 -9.10 -2.04
CA PRO A 99 -9.93 -8.89 -3.06
C PRO A 99 -8.57 -9.45 -2.68
N ALA A 100 -8.19 -9.36 -1.41
CA ALA A 100 -6.94 -9.94 -0.91
C ALA A 100 -6.79 -11.44 -1.18
N LYS A 101 -7.89 -12.20 -1.27
CA LYS A 101 -7.85 -13.65 -1.51
C LYS A 101 -7.71 -14.04 -2.99
N TYR A 102 -8.03 -13.15 -3.93
CA TYR A 102 -8.01 -13.49 -5.37
C TYR A 102 -7.10 -12.58 -6.20
N ALA A 103 -6.50 -11.53 -5.62
CA ALA A 103 -5.64 -10.62 -6.35
C ALA A 103 -4.43 -11.30 -7.00
N HIS A 104 -3.85 -12.32 -6.36
CA HIS A 104 -2.75 -13.09 -6.95
C HIS A 104 -3.19 -13.89 -8.19
N LEU A 105 -4.45 -14.35 -8.24
CA LEU A 105 -5.02 -15.03 -9.40
C LEU A 105 -5.25 -14.05 -10.56
N VAL A 106 -5.55 -12.78 -10.24
CA VAL A 106 -5.63 -11.72 -11.24
C VAL A 106 -4.23 -11.41 -11.77
N GLU A 107 -3.25 -11.22 -10.88
CA GLU A 107 -1.88 -10.87 -11.25
C GLU A 107 -1.20 -11.96 -12.10
N ARG A 108 -1.39 -13.24 -11.74
CA ARG A 108 -0.69 -14.38 -12.37
C ARG A 108 -1.53 -15.14 -13.38
N GLY A 109 -2.83 -14.90 -13.43
CA GLY A 109 -3.77 -15.71 -14.21
C GLY A 109 -4.04 -17.08 -13.59
N THR A 110 -4.85 -17.87 -14.29
CA THR A 110 -5.18 -19.26 -13.94
C THR A 110 -5.26 -20.10 -15.22
N LYS A 111 -5.39 -21.43 -15.10
CA LYS A 111 -5.59 -22.33 -16.26
C LYS A 111 -6.71 -21.87 -17.22
N ARG A 112 -7.74 -21.18 -16.70
CA ARG A 112 -8.93 -20.76 -17.47
C ARG A 112 -9.05 -19.24 -17.65
N SER A 113 -8.08 -18.45 -17.21
CA SER A 113 -8.15 -16.99 -17.29
C SER A 113 -6.76 -16.40 -17.44
N ARG A 114 -6.58 -15.52 -18.43
CA ARG A 114 -5.31 -14.85 -18.67
C ARG A 114 -4.93 -13.94 -17.49
N ALA A 115 -3.63 -13.77 -17.28
CA ALA A 115 -3.10 -12.84 -16.30
C ALA A 115 -3.45 -11.40 -16.69
N GLN A 116 -3.80 -10.59 -15.69
CA GLN A 116 -4.02 -9.16 -15.82
C GLN A 116 -3.14 -8.46 -14.78
N PRO A 117 -1.81 -8.39 -15.02
CA PRO A 117 -0.87 -7.85 -14.07
C PRO A 117 -1.14 -6.36 -13.86
N PHE A 118 -1.32 -5.98 -12.60
CA PHE A 118 -1.57 -4.59 -12.19
C PHE A 118 -0.50 -4.10 -11.21
N LEU A 119 0.14 -5.00 -10.45
CA LEU A 119 1.24 -4.63 -9.55
C LEU A 119 2.55 -4.41 -10.33
N GLY A 120 2.88 -5.32 -11.25
CA GLY A 120 4.10 -5.21 -12.05
C GLY A 120 4.21 -3.92 -12.84
N LYS A 121 3.10 -3.50 -13.48
CA LYS A 121 3.01 -2.26 -14.26
C LYS A 121 3.19 -1.03 -13.38
N ALA A 122 2.42 -0.94 -12.30
CA ALA A 122 2.52 0.16 -11.35
C ALA A 122 3.92 0.28 -10.73
N HIS A 123 4.58 -0.85 -10.44
CA HIS A 123 5.95 -0.84 -9.95
C HIS A 123 6.92 -0.25 -10.99
N ALA A 124 6.85 -0.69 -12.26
CA ALA A 124 7.70 -0.17 -13.33
C ALA A 124 7.51 1.35 -13.52
N GLU A 125 6.27 1.85 -13.40
CA GLU A 125 5.94 3.26 -13.57
C GLU A 125 6.42 4.16 -12.42
N THR A 126 6.47 3.64 -11.19
CA THR A 126 6.58 4.49 -10.00
C THR A 126 7.77 4.19 -9.09
N ALA A 127 8.53 3.11 -9.33
CA ALA A 127 9.63 2.71 -8.46
C ALA A 127 10.69 3.82 -8.31
N ALA A 128 11.14 4.44 -9.40
CA ALA A 128 12.14 5.52 -9.35
C ALA A 128 11.61 6.72 -8.55
N ARG A 129 10.41 7.20 -8.90
CA ARG A 129 9.76 8.35 -8.23
C ARG A 129 9.57 8.12 -6.73
N PHE A 130 9.26 6.89 -6.33
CA PHE A 130 9.14 6.55 -4.92
C PHE A 130 10.46 6.76 -4.19
N LEU A 131 11.58 6.26 -4.75
CA LEU A 131 12.90 6.41 -4.15
C LEU A 131 13.28 7.88 -3.98
N ASP A 132 13.02 8.69 -5.01
CA ASP A 132 13.29 10.14 -4.98
C ASP A 132 12.46 10.86 -3.91
N GLN A 133 11.20 10.46 -3.73
CA GLN A 133 10.27 11.11 -2.81
C GLN A 133 10.42 10.68 -1.35
N VAL A 134 10.91 9.47 -1.07
CA VAL A 134 11.04 8.96 0.29
C VAL A 134 11.96 9.86 1.11
N GLY A 135 13.11 10.25 0.58
CA GLY A 135 14.04 11.16 1.25
C GLY A 135 13.39 12.48 1.62
N ALA A 136 12.80 13.15 0.63
CA ALA A 136 12.19 14.47 0.80
C ALA A 136 10.99 14.45 1.77
N GLU A 137 10.06 13.49 1.63
CA GLU A 137 8.86 13.44 2.47
C GLU A 137 9.16 13.00 3.90
N VAL A 138 10.14 12.11 4.11
CA VAL A 138 10.57 11.71 5.46
C VAL A 138 11.32 12.85 6.15
N GLY A 139 12.27 13.49 5.47
CA GLY A 139 13.02 14.64 6.01
C GLY A 139 12.08 15.77 6.45
N ARG A 140 11.12 16.14 5.57
CA ARG A 140 10.10 17.15 5.89
C ARG A 140 9.28 16.80 7.14
N GLU A 141 8.89 15.54 7.31
CA GLU A 141 8.12 15.13 8.49
C GLU A 141 8.97 15.08 9.77
N ILE A 142 10.25 14.77 9.68
CA ILE A 142 11.20 14.83 10.80
C ILE A 142 11.31 16.27 11.30
N GLU A 143 11.55 17.23 10.39
CA GLU A 143 11.64 18.65 10.71
C GLU A 143 10.34 19.18 11.34
N GLN A 144 9.20 18.82 10.77
CA GLN A 144 7.89 19.21 11.32
C GLN A 144 7.67 18.68 12.73
N GLU A 145 8.07 17.43 13.02
CA GLU A 145 7.88 16.85 14.34
C GLU A 145 8.88 17.41 15.38
N LEU A 146 10.09 17.79 14.96
CA LEU A 146 11.04 18.55 15.78
C LEU A 146 10.47 19.92 16.15
N ALA A 147 9.97 20.67 15.16
CA ALA A 147 9.37 21.98 15.37
C ALA A 147 8.13 21.92 16.30
N ARG A 148 7.30 20.88 16.19
CA ARG A 148 6.15 20.67 17.09
C ARG A 148 6.56 20.42 18.54
N ARG A 149 7.74 19.84 18.77
CA ARG A 149 8.27 19.60 20.12
C ARG A 149 8.92 20.83 20.72
N ALA A 150 9.63 21.63 19.92
CA ALA A 150 10.24 22.87 20.39
C ALA A 150 9.22 23.91 20.90
N LYS A 151 7.97 23.82 20.45
CA LYS A 151 6.86 24.68 20.89
C LYS A 151 6.13 24.21 22.15
N ARG A 152 6.47 23.04 22.69
CA ARG A 152 5.85 22.47 23.89
C ARG A 152 6.78 22.62 25.07
#